data_AF-A0A7K1IT56-F1
#
_entry.id   AF-A0A7K1IT56-F1
#
_cell.length_a   1.000
_cell.length_b   1.000
_cell.length_c   1.000
_cell.angle_alpha   90.00
_cell.angle_beta   90.00
_cell.angle_gamma   90.00
#
_symmetry.space_group_name_H-M   'P 1'
#
loop_
_entity.id
_entity.type
_entity.pdbx_description
1 polymer ?
#
loop_
_entity_poly.entity_id
_entity_poly.type
_entity_poly.pdbx_seq_one_letter_code
_entity_poly.pdbx_strand_id
1 'polypeptide(L)'
;MYPIDAEDSLGLNQAQLDIVRAAIDLEAMSVDEAIADRTIQAGPENEAGRVRLQNFCDPKISRLTAYRFHRQDKLNEHLFHVWPAQGYDFPALTTVIFEMPQVLILGADLLPIADVIFDRTYYGRWMLGYAEVLKKHWPALIAHRAGPEPAPDPYFTNQIGSTMSVLMY
;
A
#
# COMPACT_ATOMS: atom_id res chain seq x y z
N MET A 1 5.34 21.85 -4.94
CA MET A 1 5.46 21.12 -3.66
C MET A 1 4.14 21.34 -2.94
N TYR A 2 3.28 20.32 -2.85
CA TYR A 2 2.00 20.47 -2.15
C TYR A 2 2.32 20.61 -0.66
N PRO A 3 1.98 21.73 0.00
CA PRO A 3 2.19 21.85 1.44
C PRO A 3 1.34 20.78 2.13
N ILE A 4 1.99 19.82 2.77
CA ILE A 4 1.32 18.78 3.55
C ILE A 4 0.91 19.45 4.86
N ASP A 5 -0.39 19.59 5.06
CA ASP A 5 -0.96 20.18 6.26
C ASP A 5 -0.59 19.33 7.50
N ALA A 6 -0.13 20.00 8.56
CA ALA A 6 0.21 19.36 9.83
C ALA A 6 -1.03 18.84 10.57
N GLU A 7 -2.20 19.42 10.28
CA GLU A 7 -3.51 18.97 10.78
C GLU A 7 -4.06 17.79 9.96
N ASP A 8 -3.44 17.44 8.83
CA ASP A 8 -3.98 16.47 7.89
C ASP A 8 -4.19 15.08 8.51
N SER A 9 -5.26 14.46 8.02
CA SER A 9 -5.90 13.19 8.32
C SER A 9 -5.01 11.94 8.05
N LEU A 10 -5.63 10.81 7.66
CA LEU A 10 -4.95 9.68 7.04
C LEU A 10 -4.31 10.03 5.67
N GLY A 11 -4.48 11.24 5.15
CA GLY A 11 -3.92 11.66 3.86
C GLY A 11 -4.52 10.86 2.72
N LEU A 12 -3.68 10.35 1.82
CA LEU A 12 -4.11 9.54 0.68
C LEU A 12 -4.82 8.24 1.11
N ASN A 13 -4.48 7.71 2.29
CA ASN A 13 -5.18 6.54 2.82
C ASN A 13 -6.65 6.81 3.15
N GLN A 14 -7.06 8.06 3.38
CA GLN A 14 -8.48 8.37 3.56
C GLN A 14 -9.24 8.13 2.25
N ALA A 15 -8.70 8.60 1.12
CA ALA A 15 -9.32 8.38 -0.19
C ALA A 15 -9.36 6.89 -0.55
N GLN A 16 -8.30 6.13 -0.24
CA GLN A 16 -8.30 4.68 -0.42
C GLN A 16 -9.36 3.98 0.44
N LEU A 17 -9.48 4.39 1.71
CA LEU A 17 -10.48 3.86 2.63
C LEU A 17 -11.91 4.17 2.15
N ASP A 18 -12.15 5.37 1.64
CA ASP A 18 -13.47 5.78 1.13
C ASP A 18 -13.87 4.95 -0.11
N ILE A 19 -12.91 4.63 -0.99
CA ILE A 19 -13.14 3.73 -2.14
C ILE A 19 -13.55 2.34 -1.66
N VAL A 20 -12.85 1.78 -0.67
CA VAL A 20 -13.19 0.46 -0.12
C VAL A 20 -14.54 0.49 0.58
N ARG A 21 -14.83 1.52 1.38
CA ARG A 21 -16.11 1.70 2.08
C ARG A 21 -17.29 1.90 1.15
N ALA A 22 -17.07 2.41 -0.06
CA ALA A 22 -18.11 2.47 -1.08
C ALA A 22 -18.50 1.09 -1.63
N ALA A 23 -17.64 0.08 -1.46
CA ALA A 23 -17.86 -1.27 -1.96
C ALA A 23 -18.26 -2.27 -0.86
N ILE A 24 -17.80 -2.08 0.38
CA ILE A 24 -18.02 -2.99 1.51
C ILE A 24 -18.17 -2.25 2.84
N ASP A 25 -18.93 -2.83 3.77
CA ASP A 25 -19.13 -2.28 5.11
C ASP A 25 -18.00 -2.72 6.05
N LEU A 26 -17.02 -1.84 6.23
CA LEU A 26 -15.87 -2.08 7.10
C LEU A 26 -16.20 -1.82 8.58
N GLU A 27 -15.87 -2.79 9.43
CA GLU A 27 -15.89 -2.64 10.89
C GLU A 27 -14.52 -2.21 11.41
N ALA A 28 -14.47 -1.26 12.34
CA ALA A 28 -13.22 -0.82 12.94
C ALA A 28 -12.64 -1.89 13.88
N MET A 29 -11.33 -2.13 13.78
CA MET A 29 -10.60 -2.99 14.70
C MET A 29 -9.80 -2.14 15.68
N SER A 30 -9.69 -2.61 16.93
CA SER A 30 -8.80 -1.98 17.91
C SER A 30 -7.35 -2.05 17.43
N VAL A 31 -6.65 -0.92 17.59
CA VAL A 31 -5.21 -0.81 17.42
C VAL A 31 -4.61 -0.53 18.78
N ASP A 32 -3.41 -1.02 19.05
CA ASP A 32 -2.68 -0.63 20.26
C ASP A 32 -2.54 0.90 20.28
N GLU A 33 -3.08 1.53 21.34
CA GLU A 33 -3.10 2.98 21.49
C GLU A 33 -1.68 3.58 21.50
N ALA A 34 -0.66 2.79 21.87
CA ALA A 34 0.73 3.21 21.82
C ALA A 34 1.23 3.49 20.39
N ILE A 35 0.56 2.98 19.36
CA ILE A 35 0.94 3.10 17.94
C ILE A 35 -0.17 3.70 17.05
N ALA A 36 -1.43 3.70 17.49
CA ALA A 36 -2.58 4.13 16.70
C ALA A 36 -2.53 5.62 16.31
N ASP A 37 -2.07 6.45 17.24
CA ASP A 37 -2.01 7.89 17.08
C ASP A 37 -0.91 8.45 17.97
N ARG A 38 0.20 8.87 17.35
CA ARG A 38 1.33 9.41 18.09
C ARG A 38 1.90 10.63 17.40
N THR A 39 1.96 11.74 18.13
CA THR A 39 2.79 12.88 17.77
C THR A 39 4.09 12.80 18.55
N ILE A 40 5.21 12.75 17.82
CA ILE A 40 6.56 12.80 18.35
C ILE A 40 7.00 14.26 18.28
N GLN A 41 7.29 14.85 19.43
CA GLN A 41 7.85 16.21 19.50
C GLN A 41 9.35 16.18 19.18
N ALA A 42 9.85 17.27 18.59
CA ALA A 42 11.29 17.42 18.37
C ALA A 42 12.03 17.48 19.71
N GLY A 43 13.15 16.79 19.79
CA GLY A 43 14.04 16.76 20.95
C GLY A 43 15.51 16.81 20.52
N PRO A 44 16.44 16.70 21.48
CA PRO A 44 17.88 16.75 21.19
C PRO A 44 18.36 15.62 20.27
N GLU A 45 17.70 14.45 20.33
CA GLU A 45 18.11 13.24 19.60
C GLU A 45 17.10 12.82 18.52
N ASN A 46 15.99 13.54 18.35
CA ASN A 46 14.92 13.14 17.46
C ASN A 46 14.19 14.34 16.82
N GLU A 47 13.72 14.14 15.59
CA GLU A 47 12.92 15.12 14.87
C GLU A 47 11.43 14.95 15.18
N ALA A 48 10.66 16.02 14.99
CA ALA A 48 9.22 15.96 15.12
C ALA A 48 8.59 15.12 14.00
N GLY A 49 7.55 14.35 14.33
CA GLY A 49 6.81 13.55 13.37
C GLY A 49 5.46 13.09 13.92
N ARG A 50 4.61 12.53 13.06
CA ARG A 50 3.27 12.07 13.43
C ARG A 50 3.01 10.72 12.78
N VAL A 51 2.53 9.77 13.57
CA VAL A 51 2.09 8.45 13.15
C VAL A 51 0.58 8.35 13.33
N ARG A 52 -0.10 7.78 12.34
CA ARG A 52 -1.53 7.43 12.39
C ARG A 52 -1.70 6.04 11.84
N LEU A 53 -2.41 5.18 12.57
CA LEU A 53 -2.72 3.82 12.15
C LEU A 53 -4.18 3.52 12.47
N GLN A 54 -4.90 3.02 11.47
CA GLN A 54 -6.26 2.50 11.63
C GLN A 54 -6.34 1.10 11.05
N ASN A 55 -7.04 0.20 11.76
CA ASN A 55 -7.34 -1.14 11.29
C ASN A 55 -8.85 -1.34 11.12
N PHE A 56 -9.23 -2.12 10.13
CA PHE A 56 -10.60 -2.49 9.84
C PHE A 56 -10.71 -3.97 9.46
N CYS A 57 -11.91 -4.53 9.53
CA CYS A 57 -12.23 -5.88 9.06
C CYS A 57 -13.59 -5.90 8.34
N ASP A 58 -13.84 -7.01 7.67
CA ASP A 58 -15.11 -7.39 7.01
C ASP A 58 -15.14 -8.93 6.97
N PRO A 59 -16.29 -9.61 6.84
CA PRO A 59 -16.33 -11.08 6.75
C PRO A 59 -15.37 -11.72 5.72
N LYS A 60 -14.97 -10.97 4.68
CA LYS A 60 -14.01 -11.40 3.65
C LYS A 60 -12.59 -10.87 3.88
N ILE A 61 -12.40 -9.92 4.78
CA ILE A 61 -11.12 -9.24 5.05
C ILE A 61 -10.72 -9.48 6.50
N SER A 62 -9.62 -10.21 6.70
CA SER A 62 -9.08 -10.44 8.05
C SER A 62 -8.54 -9.16 8.67
N ARG A 63 -7.93 -8.30 7.84
CA ARG A 63 -7.41 -7.01 8.26
C ARG A 63 -7.20 -6.09 7.06
N LEU A 64 -7.73 -4.89 7.17
CA LEU A 64 -7.30 -3.73 6.40
C LEU A 64 -6.51 -2.81 7.32
N THR A 65 -5.33 -2.36 6.91
CA THR A 65 -4.48 -1.44 7.66
C THR A 65 -4.24 -0.19 6.82
N ALA A 66 -4.60 0.97 7.37
CA ALA A 66 -4.26 2.28 6.84
C ALA A 66 -3.27 2.95 7.80
N TYR A 67 -2.02 3.09 7.36
CA TYR A 67 -0.93 3.67 8.14
C TYR A 67 -0.33 4.89 7.44
N ARG A 68 -0.14 5.97 8.20
CA ARG A 68 0.54 7.17 7.74
C ARG A 68 1.64 7.55 8.73
N PHE A 69 2.81 7.87 8.19
CA PHE A 69 3.87 8.55 8.93
C PHE A 69 4.25 9.85 8.22
N HIS A 70 4.21 10.95 8.96
CA HIS A 70 4.53 12.26 8.44
C HIS A 70 5.66 12.89 9.24
N ARG A 71 6.65 13.42 8.52
CA ARG A 71 7.72 14.24 9.04
C ARG A 71 7.83 15.50 8.18
N GLN A 72 7.59 16.64 8.80
CA GLN A 72 7.49 17.92 8.11
C GLN A 72 8.74 18.18 7.25
N ASP A 73 8.51 18.61 6.00
CA ASP A 73 9.52 18.93 4.99
C ASP A 73 10.49 17.77 4.63
N LYS A 74 10.17 16.54 5.03
CA LYS A 74 11.08 15.38 4.87
C LYS A 74 10.42 14.16 4.26
N LEU A 75 9.29 13.73 4.81
CA LEU A 75 8.68 12.46 4.43
C LEU A 75 7.18 12.45 4.71
N ASN A 76 6.40 11.99 3.74
CA ASN A 76 5.05 11.50 3.95
C ASN A 76 4.99 10.06 3.45
N GLU A 77 4.81 9.13 4.37
CA GLU A 77 4.67 7.71 4.08
C GLU A 77 3.21 7.32 4.25
N HIS A 78 2.64 6.66 3.25
CA HIS A 78 1.32 6.06 3.29
C HIS A 78 1.45 4.58 2.95
N LEU A 79 1.05 3.72 3.89
CA LEU A 79 0.92 2.28 3.68
C LEU A 79 -0.55 1.90 3.79
N PHE A 80 -1.04 1.12 2.84
CA PHE A 80 -2.40 0.60 2.84
C PHE A 80 -2.36 -0.87 2.46
N HIS A 81 -2.86 -1.73 3.34
CA HIS A 81 -2.85 -3.17 3.14
C HIS A 81 -4.24 -3.76 3.35
N VAL A 82 -4.64 -4.69 2.51
CA VAL A 82 -5.89 -5.46 2.66
C VAL A 82 -5.55 -6.93 2.60
N TRP A 83 -5.83 -7.65 3.68
CA TRP A 83 -5.58 -9.08 3.80
C TRP A 83 -6.89 -9.87 3.73
N PRO A 84 -6.98 -10.92 2.88
CA PRO A 84 -8.14 -11.79 2.84
C PRO A 84 -8.36 -12.49 4.18
N ALA A 85 -9.61 -12.77 4.51
CA ALA A 85 -9.97 -13.65 5.61
C ALA A 85 -9.71 -15.12 5.24
N GLN A 86 -9.58 -15.98 6.26
CA GLN A 86 -9.42 -17.42 6.04
C GLN A 86 -10.57 -17.97 5.20
N GLY A 87 -10.25 -18.77 4.18
CA GLY A 87 -11.22 -19.36 3.27
C GLY A 87 -11.53 -18.51 2.03
N TYR A 88 -10.99 -17.30 1.94
CA TYR A 88 -11.00 -16.48 0.72
C TYR A 88 -9.64 -16.53 0.04
N ASP A 89 -9.65 -16.62 -1.29
CA ASP A 89 -8.44 -16.87 -2.09
C ASP A 89 -8.01 -15.68 -2.95
N PHE A 90 -8.53 -14.48 -2.70
CA PHE A 90 -8.08 -13.29 -3.43
C PHE A 90 -6.73 -12.78 -2.87
N PRO A 91 -5.86 -12.20 -3.72
CA PRO A 91 -4.55 -11.71 -3.30
C PRO A 91 -4.67 -10.55 -2.31
N ALA A 92 -3.64 -10.36 -1.49
CA ALA A 92 -3.57 -9.22 -0.60
C ALA A 92 -3.27 -7.95 -1.40
N LEU A 93 -4.03 -6.88 -1.18
CA LEU A 93 -3.73 -5.58 -1.77
C LEU A 93 -2.67 -4.88 -0.92
N THR A 94 -1.67 -4.29 -1.57
CA THR A 94 -0.73 -3.37 -0.94
C THR A 94 -0.59 -2.11 -1.76
N THR A 95 -0.56 -0.97 -1.10
CA THR A 95 -0.08 0.29 -1.68
C THR A 95 0.92 0.94 -0.74
N VAL A 96 1.97 1.48 -1.32
CA VAL A 96 3.06 2.13 -0.63
C VAL A 96 3.34 3.44 -1.35
N ILE A 97 3.23 4.55 -0.64
CA ILE A 97 3.47 5.88 -1.20
C ILE A 97 4.46 6.61 -0.29
N PHE A 98 5.59 7.01 -0.83
CA PHE A 98 6.57 7.85 -0.14
C PHE A 98 6.72 9.18 -0.87
N GLU A 99 6.37 10.27 -0.21
CA GLU A 99 6.55 11.62 -0.70
C GLU A 99 7.72 12.26 0.04
N MET A 100 8.79 12.57 -0.70
CA MET A 100 9.98 13.26 -0.20
C MET A 100 10.21 14.53 -1.05
N PRO A 101 10.99 15.53 -0.58
CA PRO A 101 11.15 16.81 -1.28
C PRO A 101 11.57 16.74 -2.76
N GLN A 102 12.19 15.65 -3.19
CA GLN A 102 12.72 15.46 -4.55
C GLN A 102 12.27 14.16 -5.21
N VAL A 103 11.59 13.28 -4.49
CA VAL A 103 11.28 11.92 -4.94
C VAL A 103 9.88 11.58 -4.51
N LEU A 104 9.10 11.03 -5.44
CA LEU A 104 7.81 10.41 -5.15
C LEU A 104 7.93 8.94 -5.52
N ILE A 105 7.82 8.04 -4.53
CA ILE A 105 7.79 6.60 -4.78
C ILE A 105 6.35 6.14 -4.66
N LEU A 106 5.84 5.52 -5.72
CA LEU A 106 4.52 4.90 -5.74
C LEU A 106 4.68 3.42 -6.01
N GLY A 107 4.17 2.58 -5.12
CA GLY A 107 4.08 1.13 -5.27
C GLY A 107 2.65 0.68 -5.04
N ALA A 108 2.11 -0.14 -5.94
CA ALA A 108 0.83 -0.79 -5.74
C ALA A 108 0.89 -2.22 -6.29
N ASP A 109 0.37 -3.17 -5.54
CA ASP A 109 0.49 -4.57 -5.90
C ASP A 109 -0.64 -5.45 -5.33
N LEU A 110 -0.90 -6.58 -5.99
CA LEU A 110 -1.75 -7.67 -5.53
C LEU A 110 -0.87 -8.87 -5.15
N LEU A 111 -0.43 -8.92 -3.90
CA LEU A 111 0.48 -9.92 -3.39
C LEU A 111 -0.19 -11.31 -3.37
N PRO A 112 0.42 -12.34 -3.99
CA PRO A 112 -0.13 -13.68 -3.92
C PRO A 112 -0.10 -14.21 -2.48
N ILE A 113 -1.20 -14.81 -2.03
CA ILE A 113 -1.30 -15.50 -0.73
C ILE A 113 -1.08 -17.02 -0.84
N ALA A 114 -0.72 -17.48 -2.04
CA ALA A 114 -0.43 -18.87 -2.38
C ALA A 114 0.88 -18.95 -3.18
N ASP A 115 1.51 -20.11 -3.20
CA ASP A 115 2.71 -20.34 -3.99
C ASP A 115 2.36 -20.37 -5.48
N VAL A 116 2.64 -19.26 -6.18
CA VAL A 116 2.32 -19.10 -7.60
C VAL A 116 3.17 -19.94 -8.55
N ILE A 117 4.28 -20.52 -8.06
CA ILE A 117 5.13 -21.41 -8.86
C ILE A 117 4.44 -22.78 -8.98
N PHE A 118 3.89 -23.27 -7.87
CA PHE A 118 3.28 -24.59 -7.81
C PHE A 118 1.75 -24.58 -7.98
N ASP A 119 1.06 -23.49 -7.62
CA ASP A 119 -0.38 -23.31 -7.84
C ASP A 119 -0.68 -22.49 -9.11
N ARG A 120 -0.65 -23.19 -10.24
CA ARG A 120 -0.95 -22.59 -11.55
C ARG A 120 -2.40 -22.11 -11.68
N THR A 121 -3.33 -22.67 -10.91
CA THR A 121 -4.75 -22.26 -10.96
C THR A 121 -4.90 -20.89 -10.33
N TYR A 122 -4.30 -20.70 -9.14
CA TYR A 122 -4.24 -19.41 -8.48
C TYR A 122 -3.53 -18.37 -9.36
N TYR A 123 -2.36 -18.72 -9.91
CA TYR A 123 -1.60 -17.83 -10.81
C TYR A 123 -2.44 -17.38 -12.01
N GLY A 124 -3.12 -18.31 -12.69
CA GLY A 124 -3.94 -18.00 -13.85
C GLY A 124 -5.13 -17.10 -13.50
N ARG A 125 -5.80 -17.36 -12.38
CA ARG A 125 -6.96 -16.58 -11.93
C ARG A 125 -6.58 -15.15 -11.56
N TRP A 126 -5.57 -14.98 -10.72
CA TRP A 126 -5.29 -13.70 -10.08
C TRP A 126 -4.17 -12.92 -10.73
N MET A 127 -3.06 -13.57 -11.11
CA MET A 127 -1.88 -12.86 -11.62
C MET A 127 -2.04 -12.50 -13.11
N LEU A 128 -2.50 -13.44 -13.94
CA LEU A 128 -2.76 -13.14 -15.36
C LEU A 128 -3.97 -12.22 -15.53
N GLY A 129 -5.06 -12.46 -14.79
CA GLY A 129 -6.24 -11.62 -14.83
C GLY A 129 -5.96 -10.16 -14.45
N TYR A 130 -5.18 -9.95 -13.39
CA TYR A 130 -4.77 -8.61 -12.97
C TYR A 130 -3.92 -7.89 -14.02
N ALA A 131 -2.97 -8.60 -14.64
CA ALA A 131 -2.14 -8.02 -15.69
C ALA A 131 -2.96 -7.52 -16.88
N GLU A 132 -4.01 -8.26 -17.27
CA GLU A 132 -4.91 -7.84 -18.34
C GLU A 132 -5.77 -6.63 -17.95
N VAL A 133 -6.25 -6.55 -16.71
CA VAL A 133 -6.97 -5.37 -16.20
C VAL A 133 -6.06 -4.14 -16.22
N LEU A 134 -4.82 -4.25 -15.72
CA LEU A 134 -3.88 -3.13 -15.72
C LEU A 134 -3.51 -2.67 -17.13
N LYS A 135 -3.23 -3.59 -18.06
CA LYS A 135 -2.98 -3.24 -19.47
C LYS A 135 -4.18 -2.53 -20.10
N LYS A 136 -5.39 -2.96 -19.78
CA LYS A 136 -6.62 -2.39 -20.33
C LYS A 136 -6.89 -0.98 -19.80
N HIS A 137 -6.74 -0.76 -18.50
CA HIS A 137 -7.15 0.49 -17.84
C HIS A 137 -6.01 1.51 -17.69
N TRP A 138 -4.76 1.05 -17.62
CA TRP A 138 -3.58 1.92 -17.48
C TRP A 138 -2.45 1.54 -18.46
N PRO A 139 -2.70 1.45 -19.78
CA PRO A 139 -1.70 1.03 -20.75
C PRO A 139 -0.45 1.93 -20.75
N ALA A 140 -0.60 3.23 -20.52
CA ALA A 140 0.51 4.17 -20.44
C ALA A 140 1.42 3.94 -19.23
N LEU A 141 0.85 3.59 -18.08
CA LEU A 141 1.58 3.23 -16.86
C LEU A 141 2.41 1.97 -17.08
N ILE A 142 1.81 0.97 -17.73
CA ILE A 142 2.48 -0.29 -18.07
C ILE A 142 3.59 -0.08 -19.10
N ALA A 143 3.35 0.76 -20.11
CA ALA A 143 4.36 1.11 -21.10
C ALA A 143 5.54 1.90 -20.50
N HIS A 144 5.30 2.73 -19.48
CA HIS A 144 6.35 3.46 -18.76
C HIS A 144 7.31 2.53 -18.00
N ARG A 145 6.85 1.31 -17.64
CA ARG A 145 7.68 0.26 -17.01
C ARG A 145 8.79 -0.27 -17.94
N ALA A 146 8.72 -0.01 -19.24
CA ALA A 146 9.64 -0.55 -20.25
C ALA A 146 10.93 0.26 -20.45
N GLY A 147 11.51 0.80 -19.37
CA GLY A 147 12.94 1.15 -19.35
C GLY A 147 13.80 -0.10 -19.14
N PRO A 148 15.12 -0.08 -19.40
CA PRO A 148 15.99 -1.16 -18.95
C PRO A 148 15.77 -1.34 -17.45
N GLU A 149 15.33 -2.54 -17.07
CA GLU A 149 15.01 -2.91 -15.70
C GLU A 149 16.20 -2.52 -14.81
N PRO A 150 16.08 -1.53 -13.90
CA PRO A 150 17.13 -1.34 -12.92
C PRO A 150 17.28 -2.68 -12.21
N ALA A 151 18.52 -3.20 -12.14
CA ALA A 151 18.79 -4.46 -11.47
C ALA A 151 18.02 -4.47 -10.15
N PRO A 152 17.22 -5.52 -9.86
CA PRO A 152 16.31 -5.50 -8.73
C PRO A 152 17.12 -5.10 -7.49
N ASP A 153 16.74 -3.98 -6.87
CA ASP A 153 17.28 -3.63 -5.57
C ASP A 153 17.03 -4.85 -4.68
N PRO A 154 18.04 -5.42 -4.00
CA PRO A 154 17.89 -6.62 -3.18
C PRO A 154 16.77 -6.52 -2.12
N TYR A 155 16.24 -5.32 -1.87
CA TYR A 155 15.05 -5.09 -1.05
C TYR A 155 13.72 -5.56 -1.69
N PHE A 156 13.63 -5.72 -3.01
CA PHE A 156 12.40 -6.04 -3.74
C PHE A 156 12.49 -7.36 -4.53
N THR A 157 11.72 -8.34 -4.03
CA THR A 157 10.91 -9.29 -4.82
C THR A 157 11.62 -10.37 -5.64
N ASN A 158 11.68 -11.58 -5.07
CA ASN A 158 11.49 -12.83 -5.83
C ASN A 158 10.47 -13.80 -5.19
N GLN A 159 9.84 -13.44 -4.06
CA GLN A 159 8.92 -14.34 -3.36
C GLN A 159 7.60 -13.71 -2.87
N ILE A 160 7.48 -12.38 -2.85
CA ILE A 160 6.34 -11.70 -2.18
C ILE A 160 5.56 -10.75 -3.12
N GLY A 161 6.20 -10.16 -4.13
CA GLY A 161 5.52 -9.30 -5.10
C GLY A 161 4.79 -10.09 -6.18
N SER A 162 3.66 -9.59 -6.65
CA SER A 162 3.12 -10.00 -7.96
C SER A 162 4.10 -9.56 -9.04
N THR A 163 3.98 -10.15 -10.24
CA THR A 163 4.80 -9.79 -11.41
C THR A 163 4.62 -8.33 -11.87
N MET A 164 3.77 -7.53 -11.20
CA MET A 164 3.45 -6.15 -11.55
C MET A 164 3.52 -5.17 -10.39
N SER A 165 4.71 -4.97 -9.82
CA SER A 165 5.04 -3.73 -9.11
C SER A 165 5.21 -2.59 -10.12
N VAL A 166 4.32 -1.61 -10.08
CA VAL A 166 4.56 -0.31 -10.73
C VAL A 166 5.32 0.54 -9.74
N LEU A 167 6.52 0.95 -10.11
CA LEU A 167 7.30 1.93 -9.36
C LEU A 167 7.44 3.19 -10.23
N MET A 168 6.92 4.31 -9.76
CA MET A 168 7.15 5.62 -10.38
C MET A 168 8.18 6.36 -9.51
N TYR A 169 9.16 7.01 -10.16
CA TYR A 169 10.19 7.85 -9.55
C TYR A 169 10.02 9.30 -10.01
#